data_AF-A0A3N4HF37-F1
#
_entry.id   AF-A0A3N4HF37-F1
#
_cell.length_a   1.000
_cell.length_b   1.000
_cell.length_c   1.000
_cell.angle_alpha   90.00
_cell.angle_beta   90.00
_cell.angle_gamma   90.00
#
_symmetry.space_group_name_H-M   'P 1'
#
loop_
_entity.id
_entity.type
_entity.pdbx_description
1 polymer ?
#
loop_
_entity_poly.entity_id
_entity_poly.type
_entity_poly.pdbx_seq_one_letter_code
_entity_poly.pdbx_strand_id
1 'polypeptide(L)'
;MAAGGAFMQNIGPLPAAPQLPVTNREHYAEIRPTDNHAQIVRKIAKNRGVSRRKRAANRAKNHRRFALLKNPLTGTRPAGCPNTYNTVIAFTRAQWYNIAIPMGYPEWLGGNGQPAATLGRMRNEWCCDHGVDILRPADIRAI
;
A
#
# COMPACT_ATOMS: atom_id res chain seq x y z
N MET A 1 -38.70 54.00 13.98
CA MET A 1 -38.88 53.19 12.75
C MET A 1 -37.53 53.15 12.06
N ALA A 2 -36.88 52.06 11.67
CA ALA A 2 -37.21 50.65 11.60
C ALA A 2 -35.90 49.85 11.79
N ALA A 3 -36.06 48.55 12.09
CA ALA A 3 -35.04 47.59 12.45
C ALA A 3 -34.03 47.31 11.31
N GLY A 4 -32.74 47.18 11.67
CA GLY A 4 -31.69 46.59 10.84
C GLY A 4 -31.26 45.26 11.46
N GLY A 5 -32.05 44.21 11.22
CA GLY A 5 -31.86 42.88 11.78
C GLY A 5 -30.63 42.16 11.20
N ALA A 6 -29.88 41.53 12.10
CA ALA A 6 -28.72 40.70 11.83
C ALA A 6 -29.09 39.48 10.97
N PHE A 7 -28.40 39.29 9.85
CA PHE A 7 -28.46 38.07 9.04
C PHE A 7 -27.34 37.11 9.49
N MET A 8 -27.49 36.49 10.67
CA MET A 8 -26.66 35.33 11.01
C MET A 8 -27.30 34.09 10.36
N GLN A 9 -26.69 33.64 9.26
CA GLN A 9 -27.03 32.36 8.65
C GLN A 9 -26.69 31.25 9.65
N ASN A 10 -27.76 30.66 10.19
CA ASN A 10 -27.74 29.49 11.06
C ASN A 10 -27.41 28.26 10.19
N ILE A 11 -26.12 28.07 9.88
CA ILE A 11 -25.66 26.86 9.20
C ILE A 11 -25.65 25.77 10.28
N GLY A 12 -26.74 25.01 10.37
CA GLY A 12 -26.83 23.86 11.27
C GLY A 12 -25.64 22.91 11.08
N PRO A 13 -25.26 22.14 12.11
CA PRO A 13 -24.13 21.23 12.02
C PRO A 13 -24.30 20.31 10.81
N LEU A 14 -23.28 20.31 9.93
CA LEU A 14 -23.19 19.38 8.79
C LEU A 14 -23.55 17.97 9.27
N PRO A 15 -24.46 17.26 8.58
CA PRO A 15 -24.76 15.88 8.94
C PRO A 15 -23.46 15.10 8.93
N ALA A 16 -23.16 14.46 10.06
CA ALA A 16 -21.98 13.61 10.19
C ALA A 16 -21.93 12.68 8.96
N ALA A 17 -20.85 12.79 8.19
CA ALA A 17 -20.63 11.91 7.05
C ALA A 17 -20.87 10.46 7.51
N PRO A 18 -21.64 9.64 6.78
CA PRO A 18 -21.94 8.29 7.20
C PRO A 18 -20.62 7.57 7.45
N GLN A 19 -20.32 7.33 8.73
CA GLN A 19 -19.13 6.60 9.13
C GLN A 19 -19.37 5.16 8.71
N LEU A 20 -18.83 4.82 7.53
CA LEU A 20 -18.84 3.44 7.07
C LEU A 20 -18.21 2.58 8.17
N PRO A 21 -18.88 1.51 8.61
CA PRO A 21 -18.40 0.69 9.72
C PRO A 21 -17.01 0.17 9.40
N VAL A 22 -16.05 0.48 10.28
CA VAL A 22 -14.66 0.01 10.20
C VAL A 22 -14.64 -1.48 10.52
N THR A 23 -15.07 -2.29 9.57
CA THR A 23 -14.87 -3.73 9.67
C THR A 23 -13.42 -4.01 9.34
N ASN A 24 -12.70 -4.60 10.28
CA ASN A 24 -11.32 -5.08 10.14
C ASN A 24 -11.18 -6.25 9.12
N ARG A 25 -12.15 -6.42 8.20
CA ARG A 25 -12.26 -7.45 7.14
C ARG A 25 -12.08 -6.85 5.76
N GLU A 26 -11.26 -5.81 5.64
CA GLU A 26 -11.08 -5.20 4.34
C GLU A 26 -10.17 -6.04 3.44
N HIS A 27 -10.82 -6.81 2.59
CA HIS A 27 -10.17 -7.58 1.55
C HIS A 27 -9.96 -6.70 0.32
N TYR A 28 -8.77 -6.83 -0.28
CA TYR A 28 -8.52 -6.37 -1.64
C TYR A 28 -9.55 -6.97 -2.58
N ALA A 29 -10.06 -6.16 -3.49
CA ALA A 29 -10.88 -6.61 -4.61
C ALA A 29 -9.96 -7.01 -5.76
N GLU A 30 -10.11 -8.25 -6.21
CA GLU A 30 -9.44 -8.75 -7.41
C GLU A 30 -10.03 -8.09 -8.66
N ILE A 31 -9.14 -7.60 -9.52
CA ILE A 31 -9.50 -7.07 -10.83
C ILE A 31 -9.49 -8.24 -11.82
N ARG A 32 -10.62 -8.46 -12.48
CA ARG A 32 -10.86 -9.56 -13.40
C ARG A 32 -10.87 -9.07 -14.84
N PRO A 33 -10.51 -9.91 -15.82
CA PRO A 33 -10.59 -9.56 -17.24
C PRO A 33 -12.00 -9.14 -17.70
N THR A 34 -13.05 -9.60 -17.00
CA THR A 34 -14.45 -9.29 -17.30
C THR A 34 -14.94 -7.98 -16.68
N ASP A 35 -14.13 -7.30 -15.87
CA ASP A 35 -14.53 -6.02 -15.28
C ASP A 35 -14.54 -4.92 -16.34
N ASN A 36 -15.59 -4.11 -16.36
CA ASN A 36 -15.59 -2.89 -17.16
C ASN A 36 -14.74 -1.78 -16.52
N HIS A 37 -14.47 -0.72 -17.28
CA HIS A 37 -13.63 0.39 -16.82
C HIS A 37 -14.09 1.00 -15.49
N ALA A 38 -15.40 1.21 -15.31
CA ALA A 38 -15.95 1.76 -14.06
C ALA A 38 -15.71 0.81 -12.86
N GLN A 39 -15.84 -0.50 -13.05
CA GLN A 39 -15.54 -1.50 -12.04
C GLN A 39 -14.04 -1.52 -11.70
N ILE A 40 -13.17 -1.48 -12.71
CA ILE A 40 -11.71 -1.42 -12.54
C ILE A 40 -11.33 -0.20 -11.67
N VAL A 41 -11.79 1.00 -12.04
CA VAL A 41 -11.50 2.24 -11.31
C VAL A 41 -11.96 2.15 -9.85
N ARG A 42 -13.19 1.66 -9.61
CA ARG A 42 -13.72 1.47 -8.24
C ARG A 42 -12.90 0.48 -7.43
N LYS A 43 -12.48 -0.64 -8.03
CA LYS A 43 -11.65 -1.66 -7.36
C LYS A 43 -10.27 -1.15 -7.03
N ILE A 44 -9.62 -0.41 -7.94
CA ILE A 44 -8.33 0.23 -7.69
C ILE A 44 -8.44 1.22 -6.52
N ALA A 45 -9.47 2.09 -6.53
CA ALA A 45 -9.69 3.05 -5.46
C ALA A 45 -9.90 2.35 -4.10
N LYS A 46 -10.71 1.30 -4.07
CA LYS A 46 -10.89 0.46 -2.88
C LYS A 46 -9.56 -0.14 -2.41
N ASN A 47 -8.82 -0.79 -3.31
CA ASN A 47 -7.53 -1.43 -3.00
C ASN A 47 -6.50 -0.45 -2.45
N ARG A 48 -6.42 0.75 -3.02
CA ARG A 48 -5.58 1.84 -2.49
C ARG A 48 -6.00 2.24 -1.07
N GLY A 49 -7.30 2.31 -0.81
CA GLY A 49 -7.84 2.54 0.54
C GLY A 49 -7.42 1.47 1.55
N VAL A 50 -7.52 0.19 1.16
CA VAL A 50 -7.06 -0.95 1.98
C VAL A 50 -5.55 -0.87 2.23
N SER A 51 -4.75 -0.63 1.18
CA SER A 51 -3.30 -0.45 1.31
C SER A 51 -2.95 0.66 2.28
N ARG A 52 -3.59 1.83 2.18
CA ARG A 52 -3.34 2.97 3.08
C ARG A 52 -3.58 2.60 4.54
N ARG A 53 -4.69 1.94 4.86
CA ARG A 53 -5.01 1.53 6.24
C ARG A 53 -4.05 0.47 6.77
N LYS A 54 -3.68 -0.51 5.93
CA LYS A 54 -2.68 -1.52 6.30
C LYS A 54 -1.29 -0.93 6.53
N ARG A 55 -0.86 0.01 5.69
CA ARG A 55 0.39 0.78 5.90
C ARG A 55 0.36 1.52 7.22
N ALA A 56 -0.72 2.22 7.54
CA ALA A 56 -0.85 2.91 8.82
C ALA A 56 -0.76 1.94 10.01
N ALA A 57 -1.42 0.79 9.91
CA ALA A 57 -1.36 -0.25 10.95
C ALA A 57 0.05 -0.85 11.11
N ASN A 58 0.77 -1.04 10.00
CA ASN A 58 2.16 -1.51 10.02
C ASN A 58 3.10 -0.48 10.66
N ARG A 59 2.94 0.82 10.34
CA ARG A 59 3.74 1.91 10.94
C ARG A 59 3.52 2.07 12.44
N ALA A 60 2.28 1.91 12.90
CA ALA A 60 1.91 2.10 14.30
C ALA A 60 2.48 1.03 15.24
N LYS A 61 3.13 -0.02 14.72
CA LYS A 61 3.50 -1.20 15.50
C LYS A 61 4.96 -1.59 15.21
N ASN A 62 5.74 -1.82 16.27
CA ASN A 62 7.10 -2.38 16.19
C ASN A 62 7.07 -3.89 15.90
N HIS A 63 6.58 -4.24 14.72
CA HIS A 63 6.25 -5.60 14.38
C HIS A 63 7.45 -6.46 13.99
N ARG A 64 7.61 -7.62 14.66
CA ARG A 64 8.41 -8.76 14.14
C ARG A 64 7.86 -9.31 12.82
N ARG A 65 6.55 -9.12 12.58
CA ARG A 65 5.81 -9.55 11.39
C ARG A 65 4.78 -8.51 10.97
N PHE A 66 4.83 -8.06 9.73
CA PHE A 66 3.94 -7.03 9.20
C PHE A 66 2.87 -7.59 8.26
N ALA A 67 1.77 -6.85 8.12
CA ALA A 67 0.71 -7.21 7.19
C ALA A 67 1.17 -6.96 5.75
N LEU A 68 1.05 -7.97 4.90
CA LEU A 68 1.40 -7.86 3.49
C LEU A 68 0.32 -7.09 2.72
N LEU A 69 0.79 -6.16 1.90
CA LEU A 69 -0.02 -5.46 0.92
C LEU A 69 -0.12 -6.30 -0.34
N LYS A 70 -1.21 -6.10 -1.08
CA LYS A 70 -1.36 -6.64 -2.43
C LYS A 70 -1.16 -5.52 -3.44
N ASN A 71 -0.83 -5.88 -4.67
CA ASN A 71 -0.76 -4.92 -5.77
C ASN A 71 -2.13 -4.23 -5.91
N PRO A 72 -2.21 -2.90 -5.77
CA PRO A 72 -3.49 -2.20 -5.80
C PRO A 72 -4.15 -2.24 -7.19
N LEU A 73 -3.39 -2.47 -8.25
CA LEU A 73 -3.86 -2.54 -9.64
C LEU A 73 -4.43 -3.91 -10.01
N THR A 74 -4.16 -4.96 -9.24
CA THR A 74 -4.68 -6.30 -9.51
C THR A 74 -5.51 -6.85 -8.36
N GLY A 75 -5.29 -6.37 -7.14
CA GLY A 75 -5.85 -6.94 -5.92
C GLY A 75 -5.23 -8.29 -5.53
N THR A 76 -4.10 -8.65 -6.14
CA THR A 76 -3.40 -9.92 -5.96
C THR A 76 -1.98 -9.73 -5.45
N ARG A 77 -1.40 -10.82 -4.92
CA ARG A 77 -0.02 -10.89 -4.45
C ARG A 77 0.46 -12.32 -4.69
N PRO A 78 1.70 -12.53 -5.17
CA PRO A 78 2.25 -13.87 -5.31
C PRO A 78 2.46 -14.55 -3.94
N ALA A 79 2.52 -15.87 -3.95
CA ALA A 79 2.87 -16.63 -2.75
C ALA A 79 4.32 -16.35 -2.33
N GLY A 80 4.65 -16.60 -1.06
CA GLY A 80 6.03 -16.56 -0.57
C GLY A 80 6.63 -15.17 -0.31
N CYS A 81 5.90 -14.06 -0.48
CA CYS A 81 6.47 -12.74 -0.18
C CYS A 81 6.88 -12.61 1.30
N PRO A 82 8.02 -11.95 1.59
CA PRO A 82 8.57 -11.85 2.93
C PRO A 82 7.78 -10.85 3.79
N ASN A 83 7.40 -11.26 5.00
CA ASN A 83 6.58 -10.47 5.94
C ASN A 83 7.22 -10.26 7.31
N THR A 84 8.50 -10.60 7.46
CA THR A 84 9.30 -10.35 8.66
C THR A 84 10.64 -9.76 8.24
N TYR A 85 11.33 -9.09 9.16
CA TYR A 85 12.68 -8.58 8.89
C TYR A 85 13.63 -9.68 8.40
N ASN A 86 13.73 -10.79 9.15
CA ASN A 86 14.64 -11.87 8.82
C ASN A 86 14.36 -12.47 7.44
N THR A 87 13.09 -12.57 7.03
CA THR A 87 12.74 -13.08 5.70
C THR A 87 13.04 -12.07 4.59
N VAL A 88 12.91 -10.76 4.84
CA VAL A 88 13.31 -9.70 3.89
C VAL A 88 14.82 -9.70 3.66
N ILE A 89 15.61 -9.86 4.72
CA ILE A 89 17.07 -9.93 4.62
C ILE A 89 17.53 -11.23 3.93
N ALA A 90 16.94 -12.36 4.29
CA ALA A 90 17.27 -13.66 3.68
C ALA A 90 16.81 -13.81 2.23
N PHE A 91 15.86 -12.97 1.77
CA PHE A 91 15.33 -13.04 0.42
C PHE A 91 16.42 -12.76 -0.63
N THR A 92 16.63 -13.72 -1.52
CA THR A 92 17.65 -13.65 -2.58
C THR A 92 17.19 -12.76 -3.73
N ARG A 93 18.12 -12.32 -4.58
CA ARG A 93 17.82 -11.49 -5.75
C ARG A 93 16.84 -12.19 -6.70
N ALA A 94 17.04 -13.50 -6.93
CA ALA A 94 16.13 -14.31 -7.75
C ALA A 94 14.71 -14.36 -7.16
N GLN A 95 14.58 -14.49 -5.83
CA GLN A 95 13.28 -14.47 -5.17
C GLN A 95 12.58 -13.11 -5.29
N TRP A 96 13.33 -12.00 -5.20
CA TRP A 96 12.78 -10.67 -5.45
C TRP A 96 12.28 -10.50 -6.89
N TYR A 97 13.04 -10.98 -7.88
CA TYR A 97 12.63 -10.94 -9.28
C TYR A 97 11.33 -11.69 -9.54
N ASN A 98 11.13 -12.85 -8.89
CA ASN A 98 9.90 -13.64 -9.01
C ASN A 98 8.64 -12.88 -8.54
N ILE A 99 8.79 -11.90 -7.64
CA ILE A 99 7.65 -11.12 -7.14
C ILE A 99 7.57 -9.70 -7.72
N ALA A 100 8.60 -9.26 -8.47
CA ALA A 100 8.73 -7.90 -8.99
C ALA A 100 7.53 -7.49 -9.85
N ILE A 101 7.30 -8.15 -10.99
CA ILE A 101 6.23 -7.82 -11.93
C ILE A 101 4.84 -7.93 -11.27
N PRO A 102 4.48 -9.05 -10.59
CA PRO A 102 3.17 -9.18 -9.96
C PRO A 102 2.89 -8.10 -8.91
N MET A 103 3.93 -7.60 -8.25
CA MET A 103 3.81 -6.56 -7.22
C MET A 103 3.93 -5.13 -7.76
N GLY A 104 4.23 -4.96 -9.06
CA GLY A 104 4.31 -3.65 -9.70
C GLY A 104 5.69 -2.99 -9.62
N TYR A 105 6.76 -3.79 -9.59
CA TYR A 105 8.15 -3.34 -9.60
C TYR A 105 8.94 -3.84 -10.82
N PRO A 106 8.45 -3.67 -12.06
CA PRO A 106 9.16 -4.15 -13.26
C PRO A 106 10.59 -3.61 -13.37
N GLU A 107 10.85 -2.40 -12.86
CA GLU A 107 12.16 -1.75 -12.84
C GLU A 107 13.22 -2.49 -12.03
N TRP A 108 12.82 -3.41 -11.14
CA TRP A 108 13.79 -4.23 -10.39
C TRP A 108 14.60 -5.16 -11.29
N LEU A 109 14.02 -5.59 -12.41
CA LEU A 109 14.64 -6.53 -13.34
C LEU A 109 15.71 -5.85 -14.22
N GLY A 110 15.80 -4.52 -14.21
CA GLY A 110 16.59 -3.76 -15.18
C GLY A 110 15.89 -3.67 -16.54
N GLY A 111 16.36 -2.75 -17.39
CA GLY A 111 15.75 -2.48 -18.69
C GLY A 111 15.84 -0.99 -19.07
N ASN A 112 15.61 -0.66 -20.34
CA ASN A 112 15.67 0.71 -20.87
C ASN A 112 16.96 1.46 -20.48
N GLY A 113 18.10 0.77 -20.52
CA GLY A 113 19.42 1.33 -20.17
C GLY A 113 19.70 1.47 -18.68
N GLN A 114 18.80 0.99 -17.80
CA GLN A 114 19.02 0.99 -16.35
C GLN A 114 19.52 -0.37 -15.84
N PRO A 115 20.48 -0.38 -14.90
CA PRO A 115 20.92 -1.61 -14.26
C PRO A 115 19.81 -2.20 -13.39
N ALA A 116 19.84 -3.52 -13.22
CA ALA A 116 18.92 -4.21 -12.33
C ALA A 116 19.10 -3.74 -10.87
N ALA A 117 18.02 -3.78 -10.09
CA ALA A 117 18.04 -3.27 -8.74
C ALA A 117 18.99 -4.05 -7.82
N THR A 118 19.62 -3.35 -6.89
CA THR A 118 20.39 -3.97 -5.81
C THR A 118 19.46 -4.60 -4.78
N LEU A 119 19.99 -5.55 -3.99
CA LEU A 119 19.24 -6.12 -2.86
C LEU A 119 18.80 -5.04 -1.87
N GLY A 120 19.69 -4.10 -1.55
CA GLY A 120 19.38 -2.98 -0.67
C GLY A 120 18.18 -2.16 -1.18
N ARG A 121 18.15 -1.84 -2.49
CA ARG A 121 17.04 -1.11 -3.12
C ARG A 121 15.73 -1.89 -3.05
N MET A 122 15.71 -3.16 -3.46
CA MET A 122 14.49 -3.96 -3.47
C MET A 122 13.91 -4.14 -2.07
N ARG A 123 14.76 -4.41 -1.06
CA ARG A 123 14.36 -4.50 0.34
C ARG A 123 13.78 -3.17 0.84
N ASN A 124 14.43 -2.06 0.54
CA ASN A 124 13.99 -0.74 0.97
C ASN A 124 12.63 -0.38 0.36
N GLU A 125 12.48 -0.50 -0.95
CA GLU A 125 11.21 -0.20 -1.63
C GLU A 125 10.08 -1.12 -1.15
N TRP A 126 10.36 -2.41 -0.94
CA TRP A 126 9.39 -3.34 -0.35
C TRP A 126 8.93 -2.91 1.06
N CYS A 127 9.87 -2.59 1.94
CA CYS A 127 9.59 -2.14 3.29
C CYS A 127 8.81 -0.81 3.31
N CYS A 128 9.24 0.17 2.51
CA CYS A 128 8.56 1.45 2.36
C CYS A 128 7.12 1.28 1.85
N ASP A 129 6.92 0.44 0.82
CA ASP A 129 5.60 0.15 0.29
C ASP A 129 4.69 -0.46 1.36
N HIS A 130 5.22 -1.33 2.22
CA HIS A 130 4.47 -1.93 3.32
C HIS A 130 4.28 -1.00 4.52
N GLY A 131 4.87 0.20 4.51
CA GLY A 131 4.82 1.13 5.64
C GLY A 131 5.60 0.60 6.84
N VAL A 132 6.80 0.09 6.59
CA VAL A 132 7.62 -0.56 7.61
C VAL A 132 9.04 0.00 7.59
N ASP A 133 9.47 0.58 8.71
CA ASP A 133 10.82 1.13 8.89
C ASP A 133 11.73 0.04 9.47
N ILE A 134 11.99 -0.99 8.68
CA ILE A 134 12.74 -2.17 9.13
C ILE A 134 14.26 -2.02 8.95
N LEU A 135 14.72 -1.31 7.92
CA LEU A 135 16.14 -1.31 7.56
C LEU A 135 16.85 -0.16 8.26
N ARG A 136 17.79 -0.48 9.16
CA ARG A 136 18.75 0.52 9.62
C ARG A 136 19.65 0.89 8.44
N PRO A 137 20.24 2.09 8.41
CA PRO A 137 21.20 2.47 7.35
C PRO A 137 22.33 1.45 7.13
N ALA A 138 22.71 0.68 8.16
CA ALA A 138 23.68 -0.41 8.07
C ALA A 138 23.19 -1.60 7.21
N ASP A 139 21.90 -1.95 7.28
CA ASP A 139 21.29 -3.08 6.55
C ASP A 139 21.03 -2.74 5.07
N ILE A 140 20.94 -1.44 4.76
CA ILE A 140 20.85 -0.91 3.39
C ILE A 140 22.20 -1.00 2.67
N ARG A 141 23.30 -0.90 3.41
CA ARG A 141 24.68 -0.92 2.91
C ARG A 141 25.32 -2.31 2.82
N ALA A 142 24.65 -3.35 3.34
CA ALA A 142 25.10 -4.73 3.18
C ALA A 142 24.84 -5.21 1.75
N ILE A 143 25.74 -4.80 0.85
CA ILE A 143 25.97 -5.31 -0.51
C ILE A 143 27.47 -5.50 -0.63
#